data_AF-A0A960MSK4-F1
#
_entry.id   AF-A0A960MSK4-F1
#
_cell.length_a   1.000
_cell.length_b   1.000
_cell.length_c   1.000
_cell.angle_alpha   90.00
_cell.angle_beta   90.00
_cell.angle_gamma   90.00
#
_symmetry.space_group_name_H-M   'P 1'
#
loop_
_entity.id
_entity.type
_entity.pdbx_description
1 polymer ?
#
loop_
_entity_poly.entity_id
_entity_poly.type
_entity_poly.pdbx_seq_one_letter_code
_entity_poly.pdbx_strand_id
1 'polypeptide(L)'
;EEFLAVTDPRDSSSHPPYAEKLSFLARHATVYRIRFEAMPSDHRFQLRRLRCETWEEKVSILAPGASTPDGQIRVDRLGDKGLNLTYLPTGERFALAKGDSKEIPTWFAELRLDLPGESTFLVKEVETFRLSPELGVSLRLLSVNADACVISTIPENDRNARRWTLPLAK
;
A
#
# COMPACT_ATOMS: atom_id res chain seq x y z
N GLU A 1 14.05 26.54 13.11
CA GLU A 1 14.28 25.93 14.44
C GLU A 1 12.95 25.84 15.19
N GLU A 2 12.32 24.67 15.19
CA GLU A 2 11.25 24.29 16.13
C GLU A 2 11.81 24.10 17.57
N PHE A 3 13.00 24.67 17.83
CA PHE A 3 13.91 24.39 18.94
C PHE A 3 13.85 25.47 20.05
N LEU A 4 13.09 26.55 19.84
CA LEU A 4 13.09 27.73 20.73
C LEU A 4 11.71 28.10 21.31
N ALA A 5 10.72 27.21 21.25
CA ALA A 5 9.44 27.43 21.93
C ALA A 5 9.38 26.63 23.24
N VAL A 6 9.06 27.33 24.31
CA VAL A 6 9.06 26.94 25.72
C VAL A 6 7.90 25.97 26.02
N THR A 7 7.95 24.73 25.54
CA THR A 7 6.91 23.72 25.83
C THR A 7 7.47 22.31 25.98
N ASP A 8 6.88 21.53 26.90
CA ASP A 8 7.30 20.17 27.25
C ASP A 8 7.06 19.20 26.06
N PRO A 9 8.10 18.53 25.53
CA PRO A 9 7.97 17.60 24.40
C PRO A 9 7.10 16.36 24.69
N ARG A 10 6.64 16.19 25.93
CA ARG A 10 5.75 15.09 26.35
C ARG A 10 4.28 15.47 26.40
N ASP A 11 3.95 16.74 26.23
CA ASP A 11 2.56 17.19 26.18
C ASP A 11 2.01 17.05 24.76
N SER A 12 1.12 16.08 24.56
CA SER A 12 0.47 15.82 23.27
C SER A 12 -0.43 16.97 22.80
N SER A 13 -0.86 17.86 23.70
CA SER A 13 -1.62 19.06 23.32
C SER A 13 -0.72 20.17 22.77
N SER A 14 0.54 20.22 23.21
CA SER A 14 1.57 21.15 22.74
C SER A 14 2.32 20.61 21.50
N HIS A 15 2.46 19.29 21.38
CA HIS A 15 3.11 18.62 20.25
C HIS A 15 2.28 17.43 19.76
N PRO A 16 1.20 17.66 18.99
CA PRO A 16 0.42 16.58 18.44
C PRO A 16 1.30 15.71 17.53
N PRO A 17 1.11 14.38 17.54
CA PRO A 17 1.88 13.49 16.69
C PRO A 17 1.75 13.90 15.22
N TYR A 18 2.81 13.74 14.43
CA TYR A 18 2.81 14.15 13.02
C TYR A 18 1.66 13.54 12.20
N ALA A 19 1.12 12.41 12.62
CA ALA A 19 -0.08 11.80 12.04
C ALA A 19 -1.32 12.71 12.10
N GLU A 20 -1.45 13.56 13.12
CA GLU A 20 -2.52 14.54 13.27
C GLU A 20 -2.28 15.83 12.46
N LYS A 21 -1.06 15.99 11.91
CA LYS A 21 -0.70 17.06 10.98
C LYS A 21 -0.83 16.63 9.52
N LEU A 22 -1.44 15.47 9.26
CA LEU A 22 -1.71 14.97 7.92
C LEU A 22 -3.15 15.24 7.51
N SER A 23 -3.31 15.82 6.33
CA SER A 23 -4.59 15.98 5.66
C SER A 23 -4.73 14.94 4.55
N PHE A 24 -5.87 14.24 4.52
CA PHE A 24 -6.24 13.37 3.40
C PHE A 24 -6.93 14.22 2.33
N LEU A 25 -6.26 14.45 1.19
CA LEU A 25 -6.72 15.35 0.15
C LEU A 25 -7.65 14.67 -0.85
N ALA A 26 -7.27 13.48 -1.32
CA ALA A 26 -8.01 12.77 -2.36
C ALA A 26 -7.73 11.28 -2.37
N ARG A 27 -8.72 10.51 -2.80
CA ARG A 27 -8.57 9.10 -3.16
C ARG A 27 -8.29 8.97 -4.64
N HIS A 28 -7.25 8.21 -4.97
CA HIS A 28 -6.95 7.80 -6.34
C HIS A 28 -7.12 6.30 -6.51
N ALA A 29 -7.40 5.87 -7.74
CA ALA A 29 -7.62 4.48 -8.09
C ALA A 29 -6.85 4.12 -9.36
N THR A 30 -6.06 3.06 -9.28
CA THR A 30 -5.44 2.45 -10.45
C THR A 30 -5.82 0.98 -10.49
N VAL A 31 -6.14 0.48 -11.68
CA VAL A 31 -6.43 -0.95 -11.86
C VAL A 31 -5.11 -1.72 -12.04
N TYR A 32 -4.81 -2.60 -11.10
CA TYR A 32 -3.75 -3.59 -11.25
C TYR A 32 -4.27 -4.75 -12.11
N ARG A 33 -3.55 -5.09 -13.18
CA ARG A 33 -3.93 -6.15 -14.11
C ARG A 33 -2.87 -7.23 -14.16
N ILE A 34 -3.26 -8.47 -13.90
CA ILE A 34 -2.38 -9.64 -13.90
C ILE A 34 -2.96 -10.74 -14.79
N ARG A 35 -2.11 -11.36 -15.62
CA ARG A 35 -2.47 -12.47 -16.49
C ARG A 35 -1.62 -13.69 -16.19
N PHE A 36 -2.24 -14.87 -16.17
CA PHE A 36 -1.51 -16.13 -16.14
C PHE A 36 -1.19 -16.59 -17.56
N GLU A 37 0.07 -16.49 -18.00
CA GLU A 37 0.44 -16.75 -19.39
C GLU A 37 0.74 -18.23 -19.68
N ALA A 38 1.58 -18.83 -18.84
CA ALA A 38 2.14 -20.14 -19.13
C ALA A 38 2.60 -20.86 -17.87
N MET A 39 2.72 -22.18 -17.96
CA MET A 39 3.35 -23.03 -16.96
C MET A 39 4.65 -23.56 -17.57
N PRO A 40 5.78 -22.82 -17.45
CA PRO A 40 7.04 -23.23 -18.04
C PRO A 40 7.60 -24.53 -17.45
N SER A 41 7.19 -24.92 -16.23
CA SER A 41 7.46 -26.24 -15.65
C SER A 41 6.40 -26.61 -14.61
N ASP A 42 6.41 -27.87 -14.15
CA ASP A 42 5.41 -28.44 -13.21
C ASP A 42 5.26 -27.66 -11.89
N HIS A 43 6.23 -26.80 -11.55
CA HIS A 43 6.23 -25.99 -10.34
C HIS A 43 6.57 -24.51 -10.59
N ARG A 44 6.45 -24.04 -11.84
CA ARG A 44 6.68 -22.63 -12.17
C ARG A 44 5.57 -22.09 -13.06
N PHE A 45 5.13 -20.89 -12.73
CA PHE A 45 4.05 -20.19 -13.40
C PHE A 45 4.54 -18.84 -13.89
N GLN A 46 4.29 -18.56 -15.15
CA GLN A 46 4.57 -17.28 -15.78
C GLN A 46 3.35 -16.36 -15.63
N LEU A 47 3.51 -15.32 -14.83
CA LEU A 47 2.54 -14.24 -14.68
C LEU A 47 3.05 -12.99 -15.41
N ARG A 48 2.16 -12.31 -16.14
CA ARG A 48 2.43 -10.99 -16.72
C ARG A 48 1.55 -9.94 -16.04
N ARG A 49 2.19 -8.98 -15.39
CA ARG A 49 1.53 -7.72 -15.01
C ARG A 49 1.39 -6.87 -16.26
N LEU A 50 0.18 -6.49 -16.62
CA LEU A 50 -0.08 -5.67 -17.80
C LEU A 50 0.20 -4.20 -17.49
N ARG A 51 0.69 -3.46 -18.50
CA ARG A 51 0.97 -2.04 -18.37
C ARG A 51 -0.30 -1.24 -18.07
N CYS A 52 -0.18 -0.28 -17.16
CA CYS A 52 -1.13 0.82 -16.99
C CYS A 52 -0.37 2.10 -16.59
N GLU A 53 -1.09 3.16 -16.22
CA GLU A 53 -0.51 4.48 -15.91
C GLU A 53 0.53 4.42 -14.79
N THR A 54 0.23 3.71 -13.69
CA THR A 54 1.12 3.60 -12.53
C THR A 54 2.10 2.42 -12.60
N TRP A 55 1.79 1.40 -13.42
CA TRP A 55 2.50 0.12 -13.38
C TRP A 55 3.06 -0.26 -14.74
N GLU A 56 4.37 -0.46 -14.81
CA GLU A 56 5.02 -0.99 -16.01
C GLU A 56 4.69 -2.47 -16.24
N GLU A 57 4.72 -2.89 -17.50
CA GLU A 57 4.61 -4.30 -17.84
C GLU A 57 5.79 -5.08 -17.25
N LYS A 58 5.49 -6.22 -16.61
CA LYS A 58 6.53 -7.09 -16.06
C LYS A 58 6.10 -8.55 -16.11
N VAL A 59 6.99 -9.39 -16.61
CA VAL A 59 6.83 -10.85 -16.59
C VAL A 59 7.58 -11.42 -15.38
N SER A 60 6.94 -12.33 -14.66
CA SER A 60 7.50 -13.01 -13.49
C SER A 60 7.29 -14.51 -13.62
N ILE A 61 8.34 -15.30 -13.39
CA ILE A 61 8.27 -16.76 -13.32
C ILE A 61 8.38 -17.15 -11.86
N LEU A 62 7.28 -17.66 -11.29
CA LEU A 62 7.12 -17.84 -9.85
C LEU A 62 6.77 -19.29 -9.51
N ALA A 63 7.29 -19.77 -8.39
CA ALA A 63 6.92 -21.06 -7.80
C ALA A 63 5.78 -20.87 -6.77
N PRO A 64 5.08 -21.94 -6.36
CA PRO A 64 4.17 -21.89 -5.21
C PRO A 64 4.87 -21.27 -3.98
N GLY A 65 4.16 -20.40 -3.27
CA GLY A 65 4.67 -19.62 -2.13
C GLY A 65 5.44 -18.36 -2.51
N ALA A 66 5.89 -18.20 -3.76
CA ALA A 66 6.64 -17.02 -4.19
C ALA A 66 5.71 -15.85 -4.52
N SER A 67 6.25 -14.63 -4.35
CA SER A 67 5.55 -13.38 -4.66
C SER A 67 6.14 -12.67 -5.86
N THR A 68 5.33 -11.88 -6.55
CA THR A 68 5.80 -10.94 -7.58
C THR A 68 6.80 -9.94 -6.96
N PRO A 69 7.76 -9.41 -7.74
CA PRO A 69 8.78 -8.49 -7.22
C PRO A 69 8.23 -7.20 -6.60
N ASP A 70 7.02 -6.79 -6.99
CA ASP A 70 6.31 -5.65 -6.43
C ASP A 70 5.52 -5.99 -5.14
N GLY A 71 5.63 -7.23 -4.67
CA GLY A 71 4.95 -7.72 -3.47
C GLY A 71 3.42 -7.66 -3.55
N GLN A 72 2.83 -7.59 -4.75
CA GLN A 72 1.37 -7.47 -4.90
C GLN A 72 0.67 -8.82 -4.93
N ILE A 73 1.27 -9.81 -5.59
CA ILE A 73 0.65 -11.12 -5.83
C ILE A 73 1.54 -12.20 -5.25
N ARG A 74 0.95 -13.14 -4.52
CA ARG A 74 1.57 -14.42 -4.15
C ARG A 74 0.93 -15.56 -4.92
N VAL A 75 1.75 -16.46 -5.43
CA VAL A 75 1.28 -17.73 -6.00
C VAL A 75 1.02 -18.71 -4.86
N ASP A 76 -0.21 -19.21 -4.74
CA ASP A 76 -0.53 -20.18 -3.70
C ASP A 76 -0.30 -21.61 -4.20
N ARG A 77 -1.07 -22.03 -5.22
CA ARG A 77 -1.01 -23.37 -5.81
C ARG A 77 -1.81 -23.45 -7.11
N LEU A 78 -1.50 -24.42 -7.96
CA LEU A 78 -2.39 -24.83 -9.04
C LEU A 78 -3.58 -25.61 -8.46
N GLY A 79 -4.79 -25.28 -8.89
CA GLY A 79 -6.01 -26.02 -8.56
C GLY A 79 -6.87 -26.29 -9.79
N ASP A 80 -8.02 -26.93 -9.60
CA ASP A 80 -8.86 -27.43 -10.69
C ASP A 80 -9.37 -26.34 -11.64
N LYS A 81 -9.56 -25.12 -11.11
CA LYS A 81 -10.06 -23.94 -11.86
C LYS A 81 -8.94 -23.04 -12.39
N GLY A 82 -7.68 -23.42 -12.22
CA GLY A 82 -6.52 -22.63 -12.61
C GLY A 82 -5.59 -22.31 -11.44
N LEU A 83 -4.75 -21.30 -11.63
CA LEU A 83 -3.75 -20.89 -10.66
C LEU A 83 -4.38 -20.05 -9.56
N ASN A 84 -4.31 -20.53 -8.31
CA ASN A 84 -4.76 -19.77 -7.15
C ASN A 84 -3.69 -18.76 -6.74
N LEU A 85 -4.11 -17.52 -6.61
CA LEU A 85 -3.30 -16.38 -6.26
C LEU A 85 -3.91 -15.64 -5.07
N THR A 86 -3.05 -15.01 -4.26
CA THR A 86 -3.44 -14.07 -3.21
C THR A 86 -2.96 -12.67 -3.59
N TYR A 87 -3.86 -11.69 -3.61
CA TYR A 87 -3.49 -10.27 -3.59
C TYR A 87 -3.07 -9.89 -2.18
N LEU A 88 -1.78 -9.66 -2.00
CA LEU A 88 -1.15 -9.47 -0.70
C LEU A 88 -1.66 -8.23 0.06
N PRO A 89 -1.98 -7.09 -0.58
CA PRO A 89 -2.54 -5.93 0.12
C PRO A 89 -3.81 -6.22 0.92
N THR A 90 -4.82 -6.82 0.28
CA THR A 90 -6.12 -7.06 0.93
C THR A 90 -6.26 -8.49 1.47
N GLY A 91 -5.35 -9.39 1.10
CA GLY A 91 -5.47 -10.83 1.36
C GLY A 91 -6.51 -11.53 0.48
N GLU A 92 -7.10 -10.83 -0.49
CA GLU A 92 -8.10 -11.39 -1.41
C GLU A 92 -7.50 -12.55 -2.22
N ARG A 93 -8.24 -13.65 -2.31
CA ARG A 93 -7.82 -14.84 -3.07
C ARG A 93 -8.69 -15.01 -4.30
N PHE A 94 -8.07 -15.39 -5.40
CA PHE A 94 -8.76 -15.69 -6.65
C PHE A 94 -8.02 -16.75 -7.47
N ALA A 95 -8.75 -17.40 -8.37
CA ALA A 95 -8.19 -18.34 -9.33
C ALA A 95 -8.13 -17.68 -10.72
N LEU A 96 -7.05 -17.94 -11.45
CA LEU A 96 -6.87 -17.51 -12.84
C LEU A 96 -6.63 -18.72 -13.74
N ALA A 97 -7.46 -18.91 -14.76
CA ALA A 97 -7.17 -19.86 -15.81
C ALA A 97 -6.04 -19.33 -16.70
N LYS A 98 -5.38 -20.25 -17.43
CA LYS A 98 -4.31 -19.88 -18.36
C LYS A 98 -4.89 -19.02 -19.50
N GLY A 99 -4.27 -17.87 -19.75
CA GLY A 99 -4.71 -16.86 -20.72
C GLY A 99 -5.57 -15.76 -20.11
N ASP A 100 -6.24 -16.03 -18.99
CA ASP A 100 -7.15 -15.07 -18.36
C ASP A 100 -6.40 -13.97 -17.62
N SER A 101 -7.05 -12.81 -17.56
CA SER A 101 -6.60 -11.65 -16.80
C SER A 101 -7.57 -11.32 -15.67
N LYS A 102 -7.02 -10.92 -14.53
CA LYS A 102 -7.76 -10.35 -13.40
C LYS A 102 -7.44 -8.87 -13.30
N GLU A 103 -8.48 -8.08 -13.10
CA GLU A 103 -8.40 -6.68 -12.70
C GLU A 103 -8.64 -6.56 -11.20
N ILE A 104 -7.77 -5.82 -10.52
CA ILE A 104 -7.81 -5.61 -9.08
C ILE A 104 -7.72 -4.10 -8.85
N PRO A 105 -8.77 -3.46 -8.29
CA PRO A 105 -8.70 -2.06 -7.91
C PRO A 105 -7.63 -1.87 -6.83
N THR A 106 -6.68 -0.97 -7.08
CA THR A 106 -5.66 -0.57 -6.10
C THR A 106 -5.88 0.89 -5.75
N TRP A 107 -6.01 1.15 -4.45
CA TRP A 107 -6.33 2.49 -3.94
C TRP A 107 -5.09 3.19 -3.43
N PHE A 108 -5.06 4.51 -3.62
CA PHE A 108 -4.02 5.40 -3.14
C PHE A 108 -4.66 6.55 -2.39
N ALA A 109 -4.01 6.98 -1.32
CA ALA A 109 -4.33 8.22 -0.63
C ALA A 109 -3.34 9.30 -1.03
N GLU A 110 -3.86 10.44 -1.46
CA GLU A 110 -3.10 11.68 -1.55
C GLU A 110 -3.14 12.35 -0.16
N LEU A 111 -1.97 12.42 0.47
CA LEU A 111 -1.79 12.97 1.81
C LEU A 111 -0.94 14.24 1.73
N ARG A 112 -1.26 15.24 2.54
CA ARG A 112 -0.42 16.43 2.70
C ARG A 112 0.01 16.57 4.14
N LEU A 113 1.30 16.85 4.35
CA LEU A 113 1.82 17.24 5.65
C LEU A 113 1.69 18.75 5.82
N ASP A 114 0.83 19.17 6.74
CA ASP A 114 0.52 20.57 7.02
C ASP A 114 1.59 21.20 7.95
N LEU A 115 2.82 21.28 7.44
CA LEU A 115 3.97 21.90 8.10
C LEU A 115 4.68 22.87 7.13
N PRO A 116 5.47 23.84 7.63
CA PRO A 116 6.31 24.68 6.78
C PRO A 116 7.20 23.81 5.87
N GLY A 117 7.09 23.99 4.55
CA GLY A 117 7.69 23.09 3.56
C GLY A 117 6.76 21.99 3.05
N GLU A 118 5.44 22.24 3.07
CA GLU A 118 4.35 21.38 2.60
C GLU A 118 4.79 20.30 1.59
N SER A 119 4.62 19.05 1.99
CA SER A 119 4.92 17.89 1.16
C SER A 119 3.64 17.11 0.92
N THR A 120 3.40 16.78 -0.35
CA THR A 120 2.28 15.92 -0.76
C THR A 120 2.83 14.53 -1.12
N PHE A 121 2.13 13.50 -0.67
CA PHE A 121 2.49 12.10 -0.86
C PHE A 121 1.34 11.39 -1.54
N LEU A 122 1.64 10.62 -2.58
CA LEU A 122 0.70 9.65 -3.12
C LEU A 122 1.11 8.28 -2.60
N VAL A 123 0.34 7.76 -1.63
CA VAL A 123 0.68 6.53 -0.91
C VAL A 123 -0.32 5.45 -1.26
N LYS A 124 0.17 4.28 -1.67
CA LYS A 124 -0.67 3.11 -1.95
C LYS A 124 -1.17 2.46 -0.67
N GLU A 125 -2.37 1.90 -0.71
CA GLU A 125 -2.86 1.04 0.36
C GLU A 125 -1.83 -0.05 0.73
N VAL A 126 -1.69 -0.32 2.03
CA VAL A 126 -0.68 -1.16 2.71
C VAL A 126 0.78 -0.74 2.61
N GLU A 127 1.10 0.39 1.97
CA GLU A 127 2.47 0.87 1.80
C GLU A 127 2.97 1.68 3.01
N THR A 128 4.27 1.57 3.26
CA THR A 128 4.99 2.40 4.22
C THR A 128 5.54 3.63 3.51
N PHE A 129 5.32 4.80 4.11
CA PHE A 129 5.83 6.08 3.60
C PHE A 129 6.54 6.85 4.72
N ARG A 130 7.48 7.71 4.33
CA ARG A 130 8.23 8.59 5.23
C ARG A 130 7.71 10.01 5.10
N LEU A 131 7.45 10.67 6.22
CA LEU A 131 6.93 12.04 6.24
C LEU A 131 7.98 13.07 5.80
N SER A 132 9.21 12.91 6.26
CA SER A 132 10.36 13.69 5.80
C SER A 132 11.64 12.97 6.23
N PRO A 133 12.73 13.05 5.45
CA PRO A 133 14.04 12.55 5.86
C PRO A 133 14.49 13.13 7.20
N GLU A 134 14.20 14.40 7.46
CA GLU A 134 14.63 15.12 8.67
C GLU A 134 13.82 14.71 9.90
N LEU A 135 12.55 14.37 9.71
CA LEU A 135 11.65 13.95 10.79
C LEU A 135 11.90 12.49 11.22
N GLY A 136 12.44 11.66 10.32
CA GLY A 136 12.69 10.24 10.59
C GLY A 136 11.43 9.40 10.85
N VAL A 137 10.23 9.97 10.68
CA VAL A 137 8.96 9.29 10.95
C VAL A 137 8.49 8.51 9.75
N SER A 138 8.26 7.20 9.95
CA SER A 138 7.63 6.31 8.97
C SER A 138 6.25 5.88 9.44
N LEU A 139 5.28 5.97 8.55
CA LEU A 139 3.90 5.54 8.78
C LEU A 139 3.50 4.53 7.71
N ARG A 140 2.44 3.78 7.98
CA ARG A 140 1.84 2.85 7.03
C ARG A 140 0.42 3.28 6.71
N LEU A 141 0.06 3.29 5.43
CA LEU A 141 -1.32 3.43 4.99
C LEU A 141 -1.99 2.06 5.05
N LEU A 142 -3.05 1.90 5.85
CA LEU A 142 -3.74 0.62 6.03
C LEU A 142 -4.91 0.44 5.08
N SER A 143 -5.73 1.48 4.91
CA SER A 143 -6.89 1.44 4.03
C SER A 143 -7.26 2.81 3.46
N VAL A 144 -7.89 2.82 2.28
CA VAL A 144 -8.38 4.05 1.62
C VAL A 144 -9.83 3.90 1.16
N ASN A 145 -10.72 4.63 1.84
CA ASN A 145 -12.13 4.74 1.50
C ASN A 145 -12.41 6.06 0.78
N ALA A 146 -13.65 6.24 0.31
CA ALA A 146 -14.06 7.43 -0.43
C ALA A 146 -14.00 8.73 0.41
N ASP A 147 -14.17 8.61 1.72
CA ASP A 147 -14.33 9.71 2.67
C ASP A 147 -13.26 9.76 3.77
N ALA A 148 -12.43 8.73 3.88
CA ALA A 148 -11.36 8.67 4.86
C ALA A 148 -10.28 7.66 4.47
N CYS A 149 -9.07 7.82 5.04
CA CYS A 149 -8.04 6.79 5.02
C CYS A 149 -7.56 6.47 6.44
N VAL A 150 -7.02 5.27 6.63
CA VAL A 150 -6.49 4.82 7.93
C VAL A 150 -4.98 4.66 7.84
N ILE A 151 -4.25 5.24 8.78
CA ILE A 151 -2.79 5.13 8.88
C ILE A 151 -2.39 4.55 10.25
N SER A 152 -1.18 4.00 10.33
CA SER A 152 -0.61 3.52 11.61
C SER A 152 0.89 3.75 11.75
N THR A 153 1.37 3.67 12.99
CA THR A 153 2.80 3.49 13.28
C THR A 153 3.30 2.11 12.85
N ILE A 154 4.62 1.97 12.70
CA ILE A 154 5.31 0.72 12.38
C ILE A 154 6.14 0.31 13.61
N PRO A 155 6.23 -0.99 13.96
CA PRO A 155 5.60 -2.14 13.31
C PRO A 155 4.14 -2.36 13.72
N GLU A 156 3.32 -2.80 12.78
CA GLU A 156 1.87 -3.04 12.95
C GLU A 156 1.55 -4.18 13.94
N ASN A 157 2.44 -5.17 14.04
CA ASN A 157 2.30 -6.30 14.96
C ASN A 157 2.63 -5.95 16.43
N ASP A 158 3.00 -4.70 16.70
CA ASP A 158 3.10 -4.19 18.05
C ASP A 158 1.69 -3.98 18.60
N ARG A 159 1.41 -4.53 19.77
CA ARG A 159 0.15 -4.29 20.50
C ARG A 159 -0.08 -2.80 20.79
N ASN A 160 0.98 -1.99 20.70
CA ASN A 160 0.95 -0.55 20.90
C ASN A 160 0.90 0.27 19.61
N ALA A 161 0.68 -0.36 18.43
CA ALA A 161 0.58 0.36 17.17
C ALA A 161 -0.59 1.35 17.21
N ARG A 162 -0.28 2.65 17.15
CA ARG A 162 -1.30 3.70 17.10
C ARG A 162 -1.88 3.78 15.70
N ARG A 163 -3.19 4.00 15.62
CA ARG A 163 -3.95 4.12 14.38
C ARG A 163 -4.69 5.45 14.36
N TRP A 164 -4.68 6.11 13.21
CA TRP A 164 -5.43 7.33 12.98
C TRP A 164 -6.30 7.17 11.74
N THR A 165 -7.52 7.69 11.84
CA THR A 165 -8.43 7.83 10.69
C THR A 165 -8.40 9.28 10.26
N LEU A 166 -7.97 9.53 9.03
CA LEU A 166 -7.90 10.86 8.45
C LEU A 166 -9.13 11.06 7.55
N PRO A 167 -10.09 11.91 7.92
CA PRO A 167 -11.21 12.23 7.05
C PRO A 167 -10.74 13.05 5.85
N LEU A 168 -11.51 12.97 4.76
CA LEU A 168 -11.27 13.77 3.56
C LEU A 168 -11.34 15.27 3.93
N ALA A 169 -10.26 15.99 3.63
CA ALA A 169 -10.17 17.43 3.81
C ALA A 169 -11.24 18.13 2.96
N LYS A 170 -11.92 19.10 3.56
CA LYS A 170 -12.94 19.92 2.88
C LYS A 170 -12.33 21.19 2.30
#